data_AF-A0A6L9JRT5-F1
#
_entry.id   AF-A0A6L9JRT5-F1
#
_cell.length_a   1.000
_cell.length_b   1.000
_cell.length_c   1.000
_cell.angle_alpha   90.00
_cell.angle_beta   90.00
_cell.angle_gamma   90.00
#
_symmetry.space_group_name_H-M   'P 1'
#
loop_
_entity.id
_entity.type
_entity.pdbx_description
1 polymer ?
#
loop_
_entity_poly.entity_id
_entity_poly.type
_entity_poly.pdbx_seq_one_letter_code
_entity_poly.pdbx_strand_id
1 'polypeptide(L)'
;MKKEPIKMPNPDNTEAYVAGEVAIENSAIALSGIVSVANNADNRLEVFGVSTDSAVWHNWQTAPLPNSSWAGWNKFNGVVTSKPAVHRNSDGRLEVFVRSTDNALWHNWQTAADTNTWSSWQPLYGGITSNPEVCLNSDGRLEVFARGTDNALWHIWQTAAHTNSWSNWKSLGGTLTSNPAAHINADGRIEVFARGADNALWHIWQTAAHTDQWSNWQSLKSVITSDPVVIGNCDGRLEVFARGADNTLRHISQIGSDSVSWSNWQCLDGVITSAPAAVKNISGRLEVFARGADNTLWRTWQTSQNGPWSNWSSFTGIIASAPTVAKNSDGRIEVFVLGLDKALWHLWQTTSSTTSSWTTWALIGGITLIDASVIK
;
A
#
# COMPACT_ATOMS: atom_id res chain seq x y z
N MET A 1 9.26 -30.61 -8.11
CA MET A 1 8.72 -29.76 -9.20
C MET A 1 7.47 -30.42 -9.75
N LYS A 2 6.29 -29.93 -9.38
CA LYS A 2 5.04 -30.23 -10.09
C LYS A 2 4.70 -28.98 -10.91
N LYS A 3 4.54 -29.18 -12.21
CA LYS A 3 4.20 -28.12 -13.18
C LYS A 3 2.68 -28.02 -13.24
N GLU A 4 2.12 -26.82 -13.07
CA GLU A 4 0.73 -26.54 -13.41
C GLU A 4 0.66 -25.43 -14.47
N PRO A 5 -0.14 -25.60 -15.54
CA PRO A 5 -0.25 -24.64 -16.63
C PRO A 5 -1.16 -23.46 -16.27
N ILE A 6 -0.74 -22.24 -16.58
CA ILE A 6 -1.55 -21.01 -16.50
C ILE A 6 -2.08 -20.69 -17.90
N LYS A 7 -3.35 -20.30 -18.00
CA LYS A 7 -4.01 -19.92 -19.27
C LYS A 7 -3.81 -18.43 -19.55
N MET A 8 -3.33 -18.10 -20.75
CA MET A 8 -3.30 -16.73 -21.28
C MET A 8 -4.03 -16.72 -22.63
N PRO A 9 -4.97 -15.78 -22.88
CA PRO A 9 -5.61 -15.65 -24.19
C PRO A 9 -4.66 -14.98 -25.20
N ASN A 10 -4.54 -15.56 -26.39
CA ASN A 10 -3.80 -15.01 -27.53
C ASN A 10 -4.74 -14.16 -28.42
N PRO A 11 -4.25 -13.12 -29.15
CA PRO A 11 -5.09 -12.21 -29.94
C PRO A 11 -5.87 -12.84 -31.11
N ASP A 12 -5.65 -14.11 -31.41
CA ASP A 12 -6.19 -14.85 -32.55
C ASP A 12 -7.17 -15.97 -32.16
N ASN A 13 -7.57 -16.07 -30.88
CA ASN A 13 -8.46 -17.12 -30.36
C ASN A 13 -8.00 -18.57 -30.68
N THR A 14 -6.70 -18.78 -30.93
CA THR A 14 -6.13 -20.13 -31.05
C THR A 14 -5.36 -20.50 -29.79
N GLU A 15 -5.69 -21.66 -29.20
CA GLU A 15 -5.03 -22.18 -28.00
C GLU A 15 -3.63 -22.73 -28.35
N ALA A 16 -2.61 -21.87 -28.28
CA ALA A 16 -1.22 -22.28 -28.39
C ALA A 16 -0.59 -22.40 -27.00
N TYR A 17 -0.21 -23.63 -26.63
CA TYR A 17 0.56 -23.91 -25.43
C TYR A 17 1.98 -23.33 -25.57
N VAL A 18 2.29 -22.27 -24.84
CA VAL A 18 3.68 -21.85 -24.61
C VAL A 18 4.01 -22.14 -23.15
N ALA A 19 4.66 -23.27 -22.91
CA ALA A 19 5.34 -23.55 -21.66
C ALA A 19 6.61 -22.68 -21.60
N GLY A 20 6.46 -21.44 -21.14
CA GLY A 20 7.57 -20.56 -20.80
C GLY A 20 7.41 -20.12 -19.35
N GLU A 21 8.25 -20.63 -18.46
CA GLU A 21 8.48 -20.00 -17.17
C GLU A 21 8.98 -18.57 -17.47
N VAL A 22 8.13 -17.56 -17.28
CA VAL A 22 8.61 -16.18 -17.28
C VAL A 22 9.32 -16.01 -15.95
N ALA A 23 10.62 -16.35 -15.94
CA ALA A 23 11.50 -15.95 -14.86
C ALA A 23 11.42 -14.43 -14.73
N ILE A 24 11.08 -13.94 -13.55
CA ILE A 24 11.16 -12.50 -13.27
C ILE A 24 12.58 -12.16 -12.84
N GLU A 25 13.06 -11.00 -13.26
CA GLU A 25 14.33 -10.47 -12.76
C GLU A 25 14.22 -10.18 -11.26
N ASN A 26 15.29 -10.41 -10.50
CA ASN A 26 15.33 -10.10 -9.06
C ASN A 26 15.09 -8.61 -8.77
N SER A 27 15.35 -7.74 -9.75
CA SER A 27 15.10 -6.30 -9.69
C SER A 27 13.66 -5.90 -10.04
N ALA A 28 12.81 -6.82 -10.50
CA ALA A 28 11.43 -6.52 -10.85
C ALA A 28 10.67 -5.91 -9.67
N ILE A 29 9.77 -4.97 -9.95
CA ILE A 29 8.78 -4.49 -8.99
C ILE A 29 7.41 -4.96 -9.47
N ALA A 30 6.69 -5.65 -8.61
CA ALA A 30 5.34 -6.09 -8.91
C ALA A 30 4.42 -4.88 -9.09
N LEU A 31 3.42 -5.02 -9.95
CA LEU A 31 2.42 -3.98 -10.22
C LEU A 31 1.84 -3.43 -8.91
N SER A 32 1.75 -2.10 -8.78
CA SER A 32 1.26 -1.43 -7.56
C SER A 32 -0.26 -1.36 -7.50
N GLY A 33 -0.80 -0.98 -6.34
CA GLY A 33 -2.21 -0.63 -6.19
C GLY A 33 -2.51 0.69 -6.89
N ILE A 34 -3.66 0.81 -7.54
CA ILE A 34 -3.97 1.97 -8.40
C ILE A 34 -4.44 3.22 -7.63
N VAL A 35 -4.91 3.02 -6.39
CA VAL A 35 -5.35 4.08 -5.47
C VAL A 35 -4.65 3.94 -4.12
N SER A 36 -4.57 5.05 -3.38
CA SER A 36 -4.47 5.03 -1.91
C SER A 36 -5.84 5.25 -1.30
N VAL A 37 -6.02 4.81 -0.05
CA VAL A 37 -7.31 4.86 0.65
C VAL A 37 -7.10 5.27 2.10
N ALA A 38 -7.99 6.09 2.62
CA ALA A 38 -8.05 6.43 4.04
C ALA A 38 -9.49 6.36 4.56
N ASN A 39 -9.60 6.18 5.87
CA ASN A 39 -10.83 6.47 6.59
C ASN A 39 -10.83 7.96 6.96
N ASN A 40 -11.91 8.67 6.64
CA ASN A 40 -12.23 9.97 7.21
C ASN A 40 -12.40 9.88 8.75
N ALA A 41 -12.58 11.00 9.46
CA ALA A 41 -12.74 10.98 10.91
C ALA A 41 -14.03 10.24 11.32
N ASP A 42 -15.07 10.32 10.50
CA ASP A 42 -16.31 9.55 10.62
C ASP A 42 -16.25 8.10 10.07
N ASN A 43 -15.08 7.63 9.65
CA ASN A 43 -14.83 6.32 9.03
C ASN A 43 -15.51 6.07 7.67
N ARG A 44 -15.92 7.12 6.94
CA ARG A 44 -16.17 6.98 5.50
C ARG A 44 -14.86 6.66 4.79
N LEU A 45 -14.86 5.66 3.91
CA LEU A 45 -13.74 5.42 3.02
C LEU A 45 -13.64 6.52 1.96
N GLU A 46 -12.41 6.93 1.68
CA GLU A 46 -12.08 7.87 0.62
C GLU A 46 -10.83 7.41 -0.12
N VAL A 47 -10.94 7.32 -1.45
CA VAL A 47 -9.90 6.81 -2.35
C VAL A 47 -9.31 7.95 -3.17
N PHE A 48 -8.01 7.87 -3.45
CA PHE A 48 -7.24 8.86 -4.21
C PHE A 48 -6.45 8.15 -5.31
N GLY A 49 -6.60 8.59 -6.55
CA GLY A 49 -5.93 8.02 -7.72
C GLY A 49 -5.56 9.08 -8.74
N VAL A 50 -4.75 8.70 -9.73
CA VAL A 50 -4.35 9.60 -10.83
C VAL A 50 -5.14 9.24 -12.08
N SER A 51 -5.78 10.21 -12.71
CA SER A 51 -6.52 10.01 -13.95
C SER A 51 -5.67 10.29 -15.20
N THR A 52 -6.24 10.13 -16.39
CA THR A 52 -5.56 10.32 -17.68
C THR A 52 -5.16 11.77 -17.95
N ASP A 53 -5.72 12.73 -17.21
CA ASP A 53 -5.27 14.13 -17.21
C ASP A 53 -4.06 14.37 -16.29
N SER A 54 -3.50 13.29 -15.72
CA SER A 54 -2.38 13.30 -14.78
C SER A 54 -2.66 14.13 -13.51
N ALA A 55 -3.92 14.37 -13.17
CA ALA A 55 -4.33 14.99 -11.92
C ALA A 55 -4.73 13.94 -10.89
N VAL A 56 -4.64 14.29 -9.61
CA VAL A 56 -5.25 13.49 -8.55
C VAL A 56 -6.76 13.71 -8.57
N TRP A 57 -7.49 12.62 -8.58
CA TRP A 57 -8.92 12.58 -8.35
C TRP A 57 -9.20 11.78 -7.09
N HIS A 58 -10.26 12.16 -6.38
CA HIS A 58 -10.71 11.47 -5.18
C HIS A 58 -12.22 11.24 -5.19
N ASN A 59 -12.66 10.21 -4.48
CA ASN A 59 -14.06 9.84 -4.34
C ASN A 59 -14.26 9.22 -2.94
N TRP A 60 -15.41 9.44 -2.32
CA TRP A 60 -15.69 8.99 -0.97
C TRP A 60 -17.07 8.36 -0.84
N GLN A 61 -17.20 7.45 0.11
CA GLN A 61 -18.51 7.00 0.58
C GLN A 61 -19.28 8.19 1.17
N THR A 62 -20.57 8.31 0.87
CA THR A 62 -21.46 9.34 1.44
C THR A 62 -21.93 9.04 2.87
N ALA A 63 -21.80 7.79 3.31
CA ALA A 63 -22.10 7.31 4.67
C ALA A 63 -21.09 6.19 5.03
N PRO A 64 -20.76 5.97 6.31
CA PRO A 64 -19.64 5.10 6.70
C PRO A 64 -20.00 3.61 6.66
N LEU A 65 -20.49 3.10 5.53
CA LEU A 65 -20.86 1.70 5.32
C LEU A 65 -20.50 1.27 3.88
N PRO A 66 -20.06 0.02 3.65
CA PRO A 66 -19.71 -0.50 2.32
C PRO A 66 -20.82 -0.42 1.25
N ASN A 67 -22.09 -0.44 1.66
CA ASN A 67 -23.23 -0.31 0.75
C ASN A 67 -23.67 1.15 0.57
N SER A 68 -22.88 2.11 1.03
CA SER A 68 -23.09 3.52 0.77
C SER A 68 -22.94 3.83 -0.72
N SER A 69 -23.70 4.81 -1.21
CA SER A 69 -23.33 5.49 -2.45
C SER A 69 -21.95 6.15 -2.32
N TRP A 70 -21.31 6.33 -3.46
CA TRP A 70 -20.09 7.13 -3.61
C TRP A 70 -20.46 8.54 -4.11
N ALA A 71 -19.74 9.56 -3.66
CA ALA A 71 -20.02 10.95 -3.99
C ALA A 71 -19.82 11.30 -5.47
N GLY A 72 -18.98 10.52 -6.16
CA GLY A 72 -18.50 10.82 -7.50
C GLY A 72 -17.09 11.39 -7.48
N TRP A 73 -16.37 11.24 -8.58
CA TRP A 73 -14.99 11.66 -8.69
C TRP A 73 -14.88 13.20 -8.72
N ASN A 74 -14.08 13.72 -7.80
CA ASN A 74 -13.73 15.14 -7.69
C ASN A 74 -12.24 15.31 -8.00
N LYS A 75 -11.85 16.44 -8.60
CA LYS A 75 -10.48 16.68 -9.07
C LYS A 75 -9.74 17.65 -8.16
N PHE A 76 -8.50 17.33 -7.81
CA PHE A 76 -7.52 18.32 -7.39
C PHE A 76 -6.75 18.82 -8.61
N ASN A 77 -6.86 20.12 -8.91
CA ASN A 77 -6.13 20.71 -10.04
C ASN A 77 -4.61 20.62 -9.81
N GLY A 78 -3.85 20.24 -10.84
CA GLY A 78 -2.39 20.11 -10.79
C GLY A 78 -1.94 18.77 -11.37
N VAL A 79 -0.88 18.80 -12.17
CA VAL A 79 -0.30 17.58 -12.77
C VAL A 79 0.66 16.94 -11.77
N VAL A 80 0.53 15.63 -11.57
CA VAL A 80 1.36 14.84 -10.66
C VAL A 80 2.12 13.75 -11.41
N THR A 81 3.20 13.26 -10.79
CA THR A 81 4.14 12.29 -11.38
C THR A 81 4.47 11.12 -10.45
N SER A 82 3.66 10.90 -9.40
CA SER A 82 3.69 9.72 -8.52
C SER A 82 2.28 9.21 -8.23
N LYS A 83 2.18 8.00 -7.67
CA LYS A 83 0.98 7.58 -6.93
C LYS A 83 0.75 8.52 -5.72
N PRO A 84 -0.49 8.96 -5.42
CA PRO A 84 -0.78 9.72 -4.22
C PRO A 84 -0.76 8.83 -2.98
N ALA A 85 -0.22 9.34 -1.88
CA ALA A 85 -0.33 8.72 -0.56
C ALA A 85 -1.22 9.60 0.32
N VAL A 86 -2.12 9.00 1.11
CA VAL A 86 -3.02 9.73 2.01
C VAL A 86 -2.85 9.21 3.43
N HIS A 87 -2.91 10.13 4.39
CA HIS A 87 -3.06 9.79 5.80
C HIS A 87 -4.08 10.70 6.47
N ARG A 88 -4.76 10.19 7.50
CA ARG A 88 -5.56 11.03 8.40
C ARG A 88 -4.64 11.64 9.46
N ASN A 89 -4.64 12.97 9.57
CA ASN A 89 -4.01 13.67 10.68
C ASN A 89 -4.66 13.27 12.01
N SER A 90 -3.95 13.53 13.11
CA SER A 90 -4.43 13.27 14.47
C SER A 90 -5.64 14.13 14.88
N ASP A 91 -5.95 15.21 14.14
CA ASP A 91 -7.17 16.03 14.28
C ASP A 91 -8.34 15.59 13.37
N GLY A 92 -8.18 14.47 12.65
CA GLY A 92 -9.21 13.90 11.79
C GLY A 92 -9.20 14.36 10.34
N ARG A 93 -8.41 15.39 9.97
CA ARG A 93 -8.33 15.87 8.58
C ARG A 93 -7.52 14.92 7.71
N LEU A 94 -8.01 14.59 6.52
CA LEU A 94 -7.20 13.90 5.52
C LEU A 94 -6.14 14.83 4.91
N GLU A 95 -4.98 14.27 4.62
CA GLU A 95 -3.88 14.95 3.94
C GLU A 95 -3.21 14.01 2.93
N VAL A 96 -3.03 14.51 1.72
CA VAL A 96 -2.56 13.77 0.54
C VAL A 96 -1.22 14.31 0.11
N PHE A 97 -0.30 13.41 -0.24
CA PHE A 97 1.08 13.68 -0.64
C PHE A 97 1.36 13.10 -2.03
N VAL A 98 2.01 13.88 -2.89
CA VAL A 98 2.35 13.51 -4.27
C VAL A 98 3.68 14.08 -4.71
N ARG A 99 4.31 13.45 -5.68
CA ARG A 99 5.35 14.07 -6.50
C ARG A 99 4.72 14.89 -7.62
N SER A 100 5.18 16.12 -7.83
CA SER A 100 4.70 16.97 -8.93
C SER A 100 5.65 16.93 -10.15
N THR A 101 5.40 17.74 -11.17
CA THR A 101 6.20 17.81 -12.41
C THR A 101 7.61 18.37 -12.21
N ASP A 102 7.84 19.07 -11.10
CA ASP A 102 9.15 19.56 -10.65
C ASP A 102 9.96 18.49 -9.88
N ASN A 103 9.43 17.27 -9.75
CA ASN A 103 9.96 16.18 -8.92
C ASN A 103 10.00 16.47 -7.41
N ALA A 104 9.41 17.57 -6.95
CA ALA A 104 9.29 17.88 -5.52
C ALA A 104 8.10 17.16 -4.90
N LEU A 105 8.11 17.06 -3.57
CA LEU A 105 6.95 16.65 -2.79
C LEU A 105 5.97 17.82 -2.66
N TRP A 106 4.70 17.55 -2.89
CA TRP A 106 3.59 18.47 -2.69
C TRP A 106 2.52 17.79 -1.82
N HIS A 107 1.79 18.59 -1.06
CA HIS A 107 0.70 18.10 -0.21
C HIS A 107 -0.56 18.98 -0.28
N ASN A 108 -1.71 18.39 0.02
CA ASN A 108 -3.03 19.04 0.06
C ASN A 108 -3.84 18.41 1.20
N TRP A 109 -4.54 19.22 2.00
CA TRP A 109 -5.26 18.75 3.17
C TRP A 109 -6.70 19.26 3.21
N GLN A 110 -7.59 18.48 3.81
CA GLN A 110 -8.90 18.97 4.23
C GLN A 110 -8.70 20.10 5.24
N THR A 111 -9.37 21.23 5.07
CA THR A 111 -9.29 22.37 6.01
C THR A 111 -10.12 22.14 7.28
N ALA A 112 -11.08 21.22 7.23
CA ALA A 112 -11.85 20.71 8.36
C ALA A 112 -12.16 19.24 8.12
N ALA A 113 -12.15 18.43 9.19
CA ALA A 113 -12.41 16.99 9.09
C ALA A 113 -13.79 16.72 8.48
N ASP A 114 -13.90 15.65 7.70
CA ASP A 114 -15.13 15.19 7.05
C ASP A 114 -15.77 16.19 6.06
N THR A 115 -15.01 17.18 5.57
CA THR A 115 -15.48 18.16 4.59
C THR A 115 -14.78 18.00 3.24
N ASN A 116 -15.48 18.31 2.15
CA ASN A 116 -14.87 18.46 0.82
C ASN A 116 -14.33 19.88 0.59
N THR A 117 -13.79 20.51 1.64
CA THR A 117 -13.07 21.77 1.54
C THR A 117 -11.60 21.47 1.75
N TRP A 118 -10.83 21.60 0.68
CA TRP A 118 -9.40 21.32 0.67
C TRP A 118 -8.62 22.64 0.62
N SER A 119 -7.35 22.58 1.01
CA SER A 119 -6.41 23.63 0.65
C SER A 119 -6.21 23.64 -0.87
N SER A 120 -5.09 24.18 -1.33
CA SER A 120 -4.54 23.82 -2.63
C SER A 120 -3.33 22.92 -2.42
N TRP A 121 -2.72 22.46 -3.51
CA TRP A 121 -1.36 21.92 -3.41
C TRP A 121 -0.41 22.99 -2.87
N GLN A 122 0.38 22.60 -1.88
CA GLN A 122 1.47 23.39 -1.31
C GLN A 122 2.79 22.60 -1.45
N PRO A 123 3.93 23.28 -1.66
CA PRO A 123 5.20 22.60 -1.84
C PRO A 123 5.82 22.23 -0.49
N LEU A 124 6.31 21.00 -0.37
CA LEU A 124 7.27 20.57 0.64
C LEU A 124 8.70 20.47 0.07
N TYR A 125 8.89 20.90 -1.18
CA TYR A 125 10.17 20.92 -1.88
C TYR A 125 10.85 19.53 -1.91
N GLY A 126 12.18 19.51 -1.94
CA GLY A 126 12.97 18.28 -2.11
C GLY A 126 13.00 17.80 -3.57
N GLY A 127 13.66 16.67 -3.80
CA GLY A 127 13.69 15.97 -5.07
C GLY A 127 13.53 14.48 -4.85
N ILE A 128 12.34 13.94 -5.17
CA ILE A 128 11.96 12.57 -4.84
C ILE A 128 11.88 11.67 -6.08
N THR A 129 12.34 10.43 -5.94
CA THR A 129 12.46 9.41 -7.00
C THR A 129 11.74 8.10 -6.65
N SER A 130 10.85 8.13 -5.66
CA SER A 130 9.85 7.10 -5.35
C SER A 130 8.47 7.73 -5.19
N ASN A 131 7.44 6.89 -5.00
CA ASN A 131 6.21 7.39 -4.40
C ASN A 131 6.51 7.88 -2.96
N PRO A 132 5.82 8.91 -2.46
CA PRO A 132 5.86 9.24 -1.04
C PRO A 132 5.15 8.16 -0.23
N GLU A 133 5.69 7.87 0.95
CA GLU A 133 5.06 7.05 1.99
C GLU A 133 4.83 7.92 3.22
N VAL A 134 3.67 7.86 3.84
CA VAL A 134 3.32 8.72 4.99
C VAL A 134 2.94 7.87 6.20
N CYS A 135 3.48 8.23 7.36
CA CYS A 135 3.18 7.59 8.63
C CYS A 135 2.84 8.65 9.68
N LEU A 136 1.99 8.29 10.65
CA LEU A 136 1.68 9.14 11.79
C LEU A 136 2.52 8.70 12.99
N ASN A 137 3.36 9.60 13.51
CA ASN A 137 4.07 9.39 14.76
C ASN A 137 3.08 9.23 15.93
N SER A 138 3.52 8.56 16.99
CA SER A 138 2.72 8.36 18.21
C SER A 138 2.39 9.66 18.96
N ASP A 139 3.06 10.77 18.66
CA ASP A 139 2.75 12.11 19.17
C ASP A 139 1.81 12.93 18.27
N GLY A 140 1.30 12.32 17.19
CA GLY A 140 0.35 12.93 16.27
C GLY A 140 0.94 13.73 15.13
N ARG A 141 2.27 13.76 14.95
CA ARG A 141 2.93 14.40 13.80
C ARG A 141 2.97 13.46 12.59
N LEU A 142 2.50 13.92 11.43
CA LEU A 142 2.76 13.22 10.17
C LEU A 142 4.24 13.29 9.81
N GLU A 143 4.75 12.21 9.22
CA GLU A 143 6.11 12.09 8.71
C GLU A 143 6.10 11.36 7.37
N VAL A 144 6.76 11.95 6.38
CA VAL A 144 6.79 11.48 5.00
C VAL A 144 8.18 10.96 4.68
N PHE A 145 8.23 9.79 4.05
CA PHE A 145 9.41 9.07 3.61
C PHE A 145 9.42 8.96 2.09
N ALA A 146 10.56 9.23 1.46
CA ALA A 146 10.72 9.08 0.02
C ALA A 146 12.18 8.79 -0.33
N ARG A 147 12.41 8.16 -1.48
CA ARG A 147 13.74 8.02 -2.05
C ARG A 147 14.18 9.34 -2.67
N GLY A 148 15.38 9.82 -2.35
CA GLY A 148 15.97 11.04 -2.92
C GLY A 148 16.58 10.81 -4.32
N THR A 149 17.13 11.86 -4.91
CA THR A 149 17.88 11.79 -6.19
C THR A 149 19.19 11.00 -6.10
N ASP A 150 19.71 10.82 -4.89
CA ASP A 150 20.90 10.02 -4.54
C ASP A 150 20.57 8.55 -4.22
N ASN A 151 19.30 8.13 -4.41
CA ASN A 151 18.75 6.84 -4.02
C ASN A 151 18.73 6.55 -2.50
N ALA A 152 19.09 7.51 -1.65
CA ALA A 152 18.94 7.37 -0.20
C ALA A 152 17.47 7.51 0.22
N LEU A 153 17.14 7.01 1.40
CA LEU A 153 15.89 7.35 2.06
C LEU A 153 16.02 8.76 2.64
N TRP A 154 15.04 9.61 2.35
CA TRP A 154 14.88 10.93 2.91
C TRP A 154 13.53 11.03 3.63
N HIS A 155 13.48 11.86 4.66
CA HIS A 155 12.25 12.12 5.40
C HIS A 155 12.07 13.60 5.74
N ILE A 156 10.81 13.99 5.94
CA ILE A 156 10.34 15.31 6.36
C ILE A 156 9.12 15.13 7.26
N TRP A 157 8.98 15.90 8.34
CA TRP A 157 7.91 15.71 9.32
C TRP A 157 7.25 17.01 9.72
N GLN A 158 5.98 16.94 10.13
CA GLN A 158 5.34 18.02 10.86
C GLN A 158 6.10 18.26 12.17
N THR A 159 6.43 19.51 12.51
CA THR A 159 7.14 19.90 13.74
C THR A 159 6.21 20.13 14.93
N ALA A 160 4.91 20.26 14.67
CA ALA A 160 3.85 20.20 15.67
C ALA A 160 2.69 19.36 15.11
N ALA A 161 2.07 18.53 15.95
CA ALA A 161 1.01 17.61 15.54
C ALA A 161 -0.06 18.35 14.73
N HIS A 162 -0.52 17.74 13.64
CA HIS A 162 -1.62 18.22 12.80
C HIS A 162 -1.55 19.71 12.39
N THR A 163 -0.35 20.26 12.18
CA THR A 163 -0.13 21.64 11.71
C THR A 163 0.65 21.70 10.40
N ASN A 164 0.43 22.77 9.62
CA ASN A 164 1.23 23.05 8.43
C ASN A 164 2.60 23.69 8.77
N SER A 165 3.33 23.06 9.67
CA SER A 165 4.69 23.43 10.05
C SER A 165 5.56 22.20 9.84
N TRP A 166 6.46 22.24 8.85
CA TRP A 166 7.27 21.10 8.45
C TRP A 166 8.75 21.32 8.75
N SER A 167 9.46 20.23 9.01
CA SER A 167 10.92 20.22 9.17
C SER A 167 11.61 20.52 7.84
N ASN A 168 12.94 20.66 7.88
CA ASN A 168 13.73 20.49 6.67
C ASN A 168 13.81 18.99 6.30
N TRP A 169 14.11 18.72 5.03
CA TRP A 169 14.47 17.38 4.57
C TRP A 169 15.76 16.89 5.24
N LYS A 170 15.76 15.64 5.67
CA LYS A 170 16.94 14.97 6.23
C LYS A 170 17.13 13.61 5.57
N SER A 171 18.39 13.20 5.39
CA SER A 171 18.71 11.89 4.83
C SER A 171 18.86 10.86 5.94
N LEU A 172 18.33 9.67 5.71
CA LEU A 172 18.54 8.46 6.49
C LEU A 172 19.51 7.49 5.78
N GLY A 173 20.14 7.92 4.67
CA GLY A 173 21.08 7.13 3.90
C GLY A 173 20.46 5.88 3.26
N GLY A 174 21.29 4.85 3.04
CA GLY A 174 20.90 3.63 2.33
C GLY A 174 20.86 3.82 0.81
N THR A 175 20.53 2.74 0.09
CA THR A 175 20.36 2.75 -1.37
C THR A 175 19.11 1.95 -1.73
N LEU A 176 18.02 2.66 -2.02
CA LEU A 176 16.69 2.07 -2.21
C LEU A 176 16.42 1.73 -3.68
N THR A 177 15.83 0.55 -3.91
CA THR A 177 15.39 0.05 -5.23
C THR A 177 13.90 -0.30 -5.29
N SER A 178 13.15 -0.01 -4.23
CA SER A 178 11.68 -0.06 -4.16
C SER A 178 11.13 1.25 -3.57
N ASN A 179 9.81 1.42 -3.56
CA ASN A 179 9.19 2.44 -2.70
C ASN A 179 9.39 2.04 -1.22
N PRO A 180 9.52 3.01 -0.29
CA PRO A 180 9.52 2.72 1.15
C PRO A 180 8.13 2.35 1.65
N ALA A 181 8.06 1.58 2.74
CA ALA A 181 6.85 1.34 3.52
C ALA A 181 7.14 1.60 5.00
N ALA A 182 6.27 2.32 5.69
CA ALA A 182 6.51 2.75 7.07
C ALA A 182 5.36 2.32 7.99
N HIS A 183 5.70 1.84 9.19
CA HIS A 183 4.69 1.51 10.19
C HIS A 183 5.21 1.82 11.59
N ILE A 184 4.29 2.11 12.50
CA ILE A 184 4.59 2.30 13.91
C ILE A 184 4.68 0.95 14.63
N ASN A 185 5.74 0.75 15.41
CA ASN A 185 5.86 -0.36 16.36
C ASN A 185 4.90 -0.18 17.54
N ALA A 186 4.66 -1.25 18.30
CA ALA A 186 3.81 -1.19 19.49
C ALA A 186 4.31 -0.21 20.58
N ASP A 187 5.62 0.09 20.58
CA ASP A 187 6.25 1.04 21.50
C ASP A 187 6.25 2.50 20.99
N GLY A 188 5.62 2.76 19.84
CA GLY A 188 5.48 4.10 19.29
C GLY A 188 6.59 4.53 18.33
N ARG A 189 7.63 3.71 18.10
CA ARG A 189 8.72 4.00 17.15
C ARG A 189 8.30 3.72 15.72
N ILE A 190 8.53 4.65 14.80
CA ILE A 190 8.41 4.38 13.37
C ILE A 190 9.55 3.44 12.92
N GLU A 191 9.20 2.48 12.07
CA GLU A 191 10.13 1.62 11.36
C GLU A 191 9.81 1.59 9.87
N VAL A 192 10.83 1.75 9.05
CA VAL A 192 10.74 1.91 7.59
C VAL A 192 11.43 0.74 6.92
N PHE A 193 10.78 0.18 5.90
CA PHE A 193 11.18 -0.98 5.14
C PHE A 193 11.35 -0.59 3.67
N ALA A 194 12.43 -1.06 3.05
CA ALA A 194 12.64 -0.86 1.61
C ALA A 194 13.57 -1.92 1.03
N ARG A 195 13.48 -2.14 -0.28
CA ARG A 195 14.43 -3.01 -1.00
C ARG A 195 15.76 -2.30 -1.19
N GLY A 196 16.85 -2.98 -0.90
CA GLY A 196 18.22 -2.48 -1.07
C GLY A 196 18.78 -2.69 -2.48
N ALA A 197 20.02 -2.24 -2.72
CA ALA A 197 20.75 -2.43 -3.98
C ALA A 197 21.04 -3.91 -4.31
N ASP A 198 21.04 -4.78 -3.30
CA ASP A 198 21.19 -6.23 -3.40
C ASP A 198 19.86 -6.97 -3.61
N ASN A 199 18.78 -6.23 -3.85
CA ASN A 199 17.39 -6.70 -3.93
C ASN A 199 16.85 -7.33 -2.64
N ALA A 200 17.60 -7.29 -1.53
CA ALA A 200 17.13 -7.79 -0.24
C ALA A 200 16.18 -6.79 0.43
N LEU A 201 15.38 -7.25 1.39
CA LEU A 201 14.66 -6.34 2.28
C LEU A 201 15.62 -5.75 3.32
N TRP A 202 15.59 -4.44 3.45
CA TRP A 202 16.29 -3.67 4.47
C TRP A 202 15.30 -2.86 5.30
N HIS A 203 15.69 -2.53 6.52
CA HIS A 203 14.89 -1.71 7.42
C HIS A 203 15.76 -0.79 8.30
N ILE A 204 15.15 0.29 8.76
CA ILE A 204 15.70 1.28 9.68
C ILE A 204 14.58 1.76 10.62
N TRP A 205 14.88 2.05 11.88
CA TRP A 205 13.86 2.40 12.87
C TRP A 205 14.29 3.58 13.72
N GLN A 206 13.31 4.35 14.19
CA GLN A 206 13.51 5.29 15.29
C GLN A 206 13.98 4.50 16.52
N THR A 207 14.97 4.98 17.26
CA THR A 207 15.50 4.34 18.49
C THR A 207 14.82 4.83 19.77
N ALA A 208 14.08 5.94 19.69
CA ALA A 208 13.13 6.38 20.70
C ALA A 208 11.84 6.82 19.99
N ALA A 209 10.69 6.60 20.62
CA ALA A 209 9.40 6.92 20.00
C ALA A 209 9.36 8.39 19.59
N HIS A 210 8.84 8.66 18.38
CA HIS A 210 8.56 10.00 17.88
C HIS A 210 9.75 11.00 17.97
N THR A 211 11.00 10.52 17.88
CA THR A 211 12.21 11.36 17.83
C THR A 211 13.01 11.17 16.55
N ASP A 212 13.76 12.21 16.16
CA ASP A 212 14.72 12.16 15.05
C ASP A 212 16.05 11.50 15.48
N GLN A 213 15.94 10.27 15.98
CA GLN A 213 17.04 9.39 16.34
C GLN A 213 16.81 8.04 15.71
N TRP A 214 17.69 7.62 14.80
CA TRP A 214 17.50 6.45 13.96
C TRP A 214 18.61 5.42 14.16
N SER A 215 18.28 4.15 13.95
CA SER A 215 19.24 3.06 13.89
C SER A 215 20.10 3.14 12.62
N ASN A 216 21.07 2.23 12.49
CA ASN A 216 21.67 1.95 11.20
C ASN A 216 20.76 1.03 10.37
N TRP A 217 20.89 1.09 9.05
CA TRP A 217 20.25 0.13 8.16
C TRP A 217 20.67 -1.30 8.48
N GLN A 218 19.67 -2.17 8.66
CA GLN A 218 19.85 -3.59 8.84
C GLN A 218 19.18 -4.35 7.69
N SER A 219 19.76 -5.48 7.29
CA SER A 219 19.20 -6.32 6.24
C SER A 219 18.40 -7.45 6.87
N LEU A 220 17.14 -7.59 6.46
CA LEU A 220 16.31 -8.77 6.72
C LEU A 220 16.57 -9.88 5.71
N LYS A 221 17.57 -9.73 4.84
CA LYS A 221 17.93 -10.68 3.79
C LYS A 221 16.77 -10.84 2.80
N SER A 222 16.71 -11.99 2.14
CA SER A 222 15.72 -12.38 1.12
C SER A 222 15.52 -11.39 -0.03
N VAL A 223 15.74 -11.87 -1.25
CA VAL A 223 15.33 -11.13 -2.45
C VAL A 223 13.81 -10.90 -2.44
N ILE A 224 13.40 -9.66 -2.71
CA ILE A 224 12.00 -9.28 -2.91
C ILE A 224 11.79 -8.60 -4.27
N THR A 225 10.64 -8.86 -4.89
CA THR A 225 10.30 -8.44 -6.27
C THR A 225 8.99 -7.65 -6.32
N SER A 226 8.64 -7.02 -5.20
CA SER A 226 7.57 -6.03 -5.00
C SER A 226 8.04 -5.01 -3.98
N ASP A 227 7.32 -3.90 -3.83
CA ASP A 227 7.42 -3.09 -2.62
C ASP A 227 7.09 -3.95 -1.38
N PRO A 228 7.75 -3.73 -0.23
CA PRO A 228 7.34 -4.36 1.02
C PRO A 228 6.02 -3.78 1.52
N VAL A 229 5.20 -4.60 2.17
CA VAL A 229 3.96 -4.18 2.83
C VAL A 229 4.03 -4.61 4.28
N VAL A 230 3.95 -3.65 5.21
CA VAL A 230 4.08 -3.89 6.65
C VAL A 230 2.76 -3.66 7.37
N ILE A 231 2.46 -4.51 8.35
CA ILE A 231 1.28 -4.38 9.22
C ILE A 231 1.58 -4.86 10.64
N GLY A 232 0.96 -4.25 11.65
CA GLY A 232 1.02 -4.72 13.04
C GLY A 232 0.01 -5.83 13.36
N ASN A 233 0.50 -6.94 13.93
CA ASN A 233 -0.33 -8.01 14.51
C ASN A 233 -1.11 -7.54 15.75
N CYS A 234 -2.01 -8.37 16.28
CA CYS A 234 -2.71 -8.06 17.54
C CYS A 234 -1.81 -8.09 18.78
N ASP A 235 -0.70 -8.82 18.72
CA ASP A 235 0.29 -8.90 19.79
C ASP A 235 1.36 -7.78 19.71
N GLY A 236 1.19 -6.82 18.81
CA GLY A 236 2.08 -5.67 18.65
C GLY A 236 3.28 -5.89 17.73
N ARG A 237 3.53 -7.13 17.27
CA ARG A 237 4.64 -7.44 16.37
C ARG A 237 4.36 -6.94 14.95
N LEU A 238 5.35 -6.33 14.32
CA LEU A 238 5.31 -6.03 12.90
C LEU A 238 5.49 -7.32 12.08
N GLU A 239 4.77 -7.40 10.97
CA GLU A 239 4.89 -8.43 9.97
C GLU A 239 4.94 -7.81 8.58
N VAL A 240 5.93 -8.23 7.79
CA VAL A 240 6.20 -7.70 6.45
C VAL A 240 5.88 -8.78 5.42
N PHE A 241 5.15 -8.38 4.39
CA PHE A 241 4.77 -9.18 3.23
C PHE A 241 5.45 -8.62 1.99
N ALA A 242 5.96 -9.49 1.13
CA ALA A 242 6.49 -9.11 -0.18
C ALA A 242 6.40 -10.28 -1.16
N ARG A 243 6.50 -10.00 -2.45
CA ARG A 243 6.70 -11.06 -3.45
C ARG A 243 8.17 -11.49 -3.50
N GLY A 244 8.43 -12.79 -3.56
CA GLY A 244 9.78 -13.35 -3.69
C GLY A 244 10.32 -13.40 -5.13
N ALA A 245 11.57 -13.83 -5.28
CA ALA A 245 12.20 -14.12 -6.58
C ALA A 245 11.46 -15.22 -7.38
N ASP A 246 10.74 -16.10 -6.69
CA ASP A 246 9.93 -17.20 -7.20
C ASP A 246 8.48 -16.81 -7.50
N ASN A 247 8.17 -15.51 -7.50
CA ASN A 247 6.81 -14.95 -7.63
C ASN A 247 5.80 -15.39 -6.56
N THR A 248 6.23 -16.04 -5.47
CA THR A 248 5.32 -16.39 -4.37
C THR A 248 5.24 -15.27 -3.35
N LEU A 249 4.16 -15.24 -2.56
CA LEU A 249 4.09 -14.38 -1.39
C LEU A 249 5.05 -14.92 -0.33
N ARG A 250 5.89 -14.04 0.23
CA ARG A 250 6.71 -14.35 1.40
C ARG A 250 6.44 -13.36 2.52
N HIS A 251 6.61 -13.82 3.75
CA HIS A 251 6.44 -12.99 4.93
C HIS A 251 7.49 -13.28 6.01
N ILE A 252 7.73 -12.28 6.84
CA ILE A 252 8.62 -12.31 7.99
C ILE A 252 8.03 -11.44 9.09
N SER A 253 8.16 -11.84 10.36
CA SER A 253 7.61 -11.07 11.48
C SER A 253 8.63 -10.91 12.60
N GLN A 254 8.53 -9.83 13.38
CA GLN A 254 9.25 -9.71 14.64
C GLN A 254 8.93 -10.91 15.54
N ILE A 255 9.88 -11.34 16.37
CA ILE A 255 9.68 -12.43 17.35
C ILE A 255 9.33 -11.86 18.74
N GLY A 256 9.76 -10.63 19.04
CA GLY A 256 9.51 -9.94 20.29
C GLY A 256 9.00 -8.52 20.07
N SER A 257 9.12 -7.69 21.10
CA SER A 257 8.77 -6.26 21.05
C SER A 257 9.93 -5.37 20.58
N ASP A 258 10.97 -5.96 19.99
CA ASP A 258 12.15 -5.25 19.49
C ASP A 258 12.20 -5.23 17.96
N SER A 259 12.87 -4.22 17.41
CA SER A 259 13.11 -4.11 15.96
C SER A 259 14.33 -4.93 15.51
N VAL A 260 14.93 -5.80 16.34
CA VAL A 260 16.18 -6.49 16.00
C VAL A 260 16.00 -7.97 15.68
N SER A 261 15.05 -8.65 16.33
CA SER A 261 14.86 -10.10 16.21
C SER A 261 13.65 -10.43 15.34
N TRP A 262 13.93 -11.02 14.18
CA TRP A 262 12.93 -11.40 13.18
C TRP A 262 12.91 -12.91 12.94
N SER A 263 11.75 -13.44 12.57
CA SER A 263 11.58 -14.84 12.19
C SER A 263 12.38 -15.18 10.94
N ASN A 264 12.48 -16.47 10.60
CA ASN A 264 12.86 -16.83 9.24
C ASN A 264 11.76 -16.41 8.26
N TRP A 265 12.17 -16.17 7.01
CA TRP A 265 11.23 -15.98 5.90
C TRP A 265 10.44 -17.26 5.64
N GLN A 266 9.14 -17.10 5.48
CA GLN A 266 8.23 -18.16 5.05
C GLN A 266 7.63 -17.77 3.70
N CYS A 267 7.52 -18.72 2.78
CA CYS A 267 6.79 -18.55 1.53
C CYS A 267 5.42 -19.24 1.62
N LEU A 268 4.44 -18.66 0.95
CA LEU A 268 3.13 -19.24 0.72
C LEU A 268 3.03 -19.59 -0.76
N ASP A 269 2.89 -20.88 -1.05
CA ASP A 269 2.73 -21.39 -2.41
C ASP A 269 1.61 -20.64 -3.15
N GLY A 270 1.80 -20.42 -4.45
CA GLY A 270 0.89 -19.64 -5.29
C GLY A 270 1.60 -18.43 -5.90
N VAL A 271 1.69 -18.42 -7.23
CA VAL A 271 2.30 -17.32 -7.98
C VAL A 271 1.39 -16.10 -7.94
N ILE A 272 1.93 -14.97 -7.49
CA ILE A 272 1.28 -13.65 -7.49
C ILE A 272 1.93 -12.70 -8.49
N THR A 273 1.10 -11.88 -9.15
CA THR A 273 1.47 -11.03 -10.29
C THR A 273 1.30 -9.53 -9.99
N SER A 274 1.12 -9.18 -8.72
CA SER A 274 1.06 -7.80 -8.21
C SER A 274 1.72 -7.72 -6.82
N ALA A 275 1.87 -6.50 -6.30
CA ALA A 275 2.16 -6.32 -4.88
C ALA A 275 1.04 -6.96 -4.01
N PRO A 276 1.36 -7.50 -2.83
CA PRO A 276 0.36 -7.92 -1.87
C PRO A 276 -0.28 -6.71 -1.18
N ALA A 277 -1.47 -6.88 -0.61
CA ALA A 277 -2.09 -5.93 0.31
C ALA A 277 -2.58 -6.68 1.54
N ALA A 278 -2.11 -6.27 2.72
CA ALA A 278 -2.40 -6.93 3.99
C ALA A 278 -3.43 -6.13 4.80
N VAL A 279 -4.31 -6.83 5.50
CA VAL A 279 -5.29 -6.23 6.41
C VAL A 279 -5.49 -7.12 7.63
N LYS A 280 -5.67 -6.50 8.80
CA LYS A 280 -6.05 -7.19 10.03
C LYS A 280 -7.58 -7.18 10.16
N ASN A 281 -8.21 -8.34 10.06
CA ASN A 281 -9.67 -8.46 10.14
C ASN A 281 -10.23 -8.19 11.55
N ILE A 282 -11.55 -8.22 11.69
CA ILE A 282 -12.25 -7.90 12.95
C ILE A 282 -11.91 -8.87 14.10
N SER A 283 -11.40 -10.08 13.80
CA SER A 283 -10.95 -11.03 14.82
C SER A 283 -9.46 -10.93 15.15
N GLY A 284 -8.75 -9.93 14.62
CA GLY A 284 -7.32 -9.75 14.86
C GLY A 284 -6.38 -10.60 14.01
N ARG A 285 -6.92 -11.40 13.08
CA ARG A 285 -6.14 -12.25 12.18
C ARG A 285 -5.77 -11.47 10.92
N LEU A 286 -4.60 -11.77 10.35
CA LEU A 286 -4.17 -11.17 9.10
C LEU A 286 -4.80 -11.86 7.89
N GLU A 287 -5.12 -11.06 6.89
CA GLU A 287 -5.53 -11.49 5.55
C GLU A 287 -4.68 -10.76 4.52
N VAL A 288 -4.29 -11.46 3.46
CA VAL A 288 -3.50 -10.91 2.36
C VAL A 288 -4.20 -11.14 1.05
N PHE A 289 -4.26 -10.07 0.26
CA PHE A 289 -4.84 -10.04 -1.07
C PHE A 289 -3.74 -9.77 -2.09
N ALA A 290 -3.79 -10.43 -3.24
CA ALA A 290 -2.87 -10.18 -4.34
C ALA A 290 -3.53 -10.58 -5.68
N ARG A 291 -3.03 -10.06 -6.79
CA ARG A 291 -3.40 -10.59 -8.10
C ARG A 291 -2.71 -11.94 -8.31
N GLY A 292 -3.48 -12.97 -8.61
CA GLY A 292 -2.98 -14.32 -8.86
C GLY A 292 -2.31 -14.49 -10.22
N ALA A 293 -1.84 -15.70 -10.47
CA ALA A 293 -1.23 -16.11 -11.73
C ALA A 293 -2.22 -16.07 -12.92
N ASP A 294 -3.50 -16.25 -12.63
CA ASP A 294 -4.63 -16.17 -13.56
C ASP A 294 -5.15 -14.73 -13.75
N ASN A 295 -4.44 -13.73 -13.22
CA ASN A 295 -4.82 -12.31 -13.20
C ASN A 295 -6.13 -11.99 -12.45
N THR A 296 -6.65 -12.91 -11.65
CA THR A 296 -7.80 -12.66 -10.75
C THR A 296 -7.33 -12.17 -9.38
N LEU A 297 -8.24 -11.63 -8.56
CA LEU A 297 -7.93 -11.35 -7.16
C LEU A 297 -7.89 -12.66 -6.37
N TRP A 298 -6.79 -12.91 -5.66
CA TRP A 298 -6.65 -13.99 -4.70
C TRP A 298 -6.59 -13.45 -3.27
N ARG A 299 -7.09 -14.23 -2.31
CA ARG A 299 -7.06 -13.95 -0.87
C ARG A 299 -6.58 -15.18 -0.11
N THR A 300 -5.69 -14.98 0.85
CA THR A 300 -5.33 -15.94 1.90
C THR A 300 -5.52 -15.29 3.28
N TRP A 301 -5.78 -16.10 4.31
CA TRP A 301 -5.97 -15.61 5.67
C TRP A 301 -5.36 -16.56 6.69
N GLN A 302 -4.92 -16.01 7.81
CA GLN A 302 -4.57 -16.81 8.98
C GLN A 302 -5.81 -17.57 9.48
N THR A 303 -5.69 -18.89 9.64
CA THR A 303 -6.79 -19.76 10.10
C THR A 303 -6.94 -19.72 11.63
N SER A 304 -5.84 -19.54 12.35
CA SER A 304 -5.77 -19.20 13.77
C SER A 304 -4.81 -18.01 13.99
N GLN A 305 -4.80 -17.43 15.19
CA GLN A 305 -3.87 -16.36 15.53
C GLN A 305 -2.43 -16.82 15.23
N ASN A 306 -1.67 -16.02 14.48
CA ASN A 306 -0.28 -16.29 14.08
C ASN A 306 -0.11 -17.51 13.13
N GLY A 307 -1.17 -17.89 12.41
CA GLY A 307 -1.14 -18.95 11.39
C GLY A 307 -1.75 -20.28 11.87
N PRO A 308 -1.74 -21.34 11.04
CA PRO A 308 -1.23 -21.37 9.67
C PRO A 308 -2.11 -20.57 8.70
N TRP A 309 -1.59 -20.29 7.51
CA TRP A 309 -2.32 -19.62 6.43
C TRP A 309 -3.23 -20.59 5.68
N SER A 310 -4.36 -20.09 5.19
CA SER A 310 -5.25 -20.84 4.30
C SER A 310 -4.61 -21.02 2.91
N ASN A 311 -5.12 -21.98 2.14
CA ASN A 311 -4.93 -21.95 0.68
C ASN A 311 -5.49 -20.64 0.11
N TRP A 312 -5.00 -20.25 -1.07
CA TRP A 312 -5.56 -19.12 -1.81
C TRP A 312 -6.99 -19.40 -2.27
N SER A 313 -7.88 -18.43 -2.04
CA SER A 313 -9.21 -18.37 -2.62
C SER A 313 -9.23 -17.29 -3.71
N SER A 314 -9.78 -17.60 -4.88
CA SER A 314 -9.92 -16.65 -5.99
C SER A 314 -11.31 -15.98 -6.00
N PHE A 315 -11.36 -14.74 -6.47
CA PHE A 315 -12.58 -14.03 -6.82
C PHE A 315 -12.69 -13.94 -8.34
N THR A 316 -13.86 -14.20 -8.90
CA THR A 316 -14.09 -14.07 -10.35
C THR A 316 -13.81 -12.65 -10.83
N GLY A 317 -13.17 -12.52 -12.00
CA GLY A 317 -12.90 -11.23 -12.66
C GLY A 317 -11.41 -10.95 -12.77
N ILE A 318 -10.98 -10.55 -13.98
CA ILE A 318 -9.59 -10.17 -14.26
C ILE A 318 -9.36 -8.74 -13.78
N ILE A 319 -8.25 -8.51 -13.08
CA ILE A 319 -7.87 -7.21 -12.53
C ILE A 319 -6.54 -6.70 -13.12
N ALA A 320 -6.40 -5.38 -13.21
CA ALA A 320 -5.31 -4.70 -13.90
C ALA A 320 -4.38 -3.89 -12.97
N SER A 321 -4.46 -4.10 -11.65
CA SER A 321 -3.55 -3.53 -10.63
C SER A 321 -3.37 -4.50 -9.46
N ALA A 322 -2.50 -4.18 -8.50
CA ALA A 322 -2.64 -4.78 -7.17
C ALA A 322 -3.96 -4.35 -6.50
N PRO A 323 -4.48 -5.14 -5.55
CA PRO A 323 -5.54 -4.68 -4.67
C PRO A 323 -5.06 -3.58 -3.73
N THR A 324 -5.93 -2.60 -3.48
CA THR A 324 -5.85 -1.71 -2.32
C THR A 324 -6.96 -2.14 -1.36
N VAL A 325 -6.63 -2.38 -0.09
CA VAL A 325 -7.58 -2.97 0.88
C VAL A 325 -7.84 -1.99 2.02
N ALA A 326 -9.11 -1.85 2.41
CA ALA A 326 -9.53 -1.03 3.52
C ALA A 326 -10.50 -1.78 4.45
N LYS A 327 -10.74 -1.20 5.62
CA LYS A 327 -11.82 -1.61 6.52
C LYS A 327 -12.78 -0.46 6.70
N ASN A 328 -14.06 -0.77 6.61
CA ASN A 328 -15.15 0.12 6.90
C ASN A 328 -15.37 0.27 8.41
N SER A 329 -16.23 1.21 8.80
CA SER A 329 -16.55 1.51 10.20
C SER A 329 -17.03 0.30 11.02
N ASP A 330 -17.73 -0.63 10.37
CA ASP A 330 -18.27 -1.85 10.96
C ASP A 330 -17.31 -3.05 10.89
N GLY A 331 -16.05 -2.82 10.48
CA GLY A 331 -15.01 -3.83 10.39
C GLY A 331 -15.04 -4.69 9.14
N ARG A 332 -16.00 -4.46 8.22
CA ARG A 332 -16.04 -5.15 6.92
C ARG A 332 -14.87 -4.72 6.04
N ILE A 333 -14.21 -5.71 5.45
CA ILE A 333 -13.12 -5.50 4.49
C ILE A 333 -13.73 -5.11 3.13
N GLU A 334 -13.11 -4.13 2.48
CA GLU A 334 -13.42 -3.68 1.13
C GLU A 334 -12.14 -3.57 0.31
N VAL A 335 -12.19 -4.03 -0.94
CA VAL A 335 -11.03 -4.18 -1.83
C VAL A 335 -11.28 -3.41 -3.10
N PHE A 336 -10.31 -2.60 -3.51
CA PHE A 336 -10.32 -1.76 -4.70
C PHE A 336 -9.27 -2.22 -5.71
N VAL A 337 -9.63 -2.25 -7.00
CA VAL A 337 -8.74 -2.69 -8.09
C VAL A 337 -9.00 -1.88 -9.37
N LEU A 338 -8.01 -1.82 -10.24
CA LEU A 338 -8.20 -1.35 -11.61
C LEU A 338 -8.87 -2.45 -12.45
N GLY A 339 -9.95 -2.13 -13.16
CA GLY A 339 -10.58 -3.01 -14.14
C GLY A 339 -9.88 -3.01 -15.49
N LEU A 340 -10.28 -3.92 -16.39
CA LEU A 340 -9.80 -3.93 -17.78
C LEU A 340 -10.25 -2.68 -18.56
N ASP A 341 -11.38 -2.10 -18.17
CA ASP A 341 -11.93 -0.83 -18.64
C ASP A 341 -11.18 0.41 -18.10
N LYS A 342 -10.12 0.20 -17.30
CA LYS A 342 -9.32 1.24 -16.63
C LYS A 342 -10.09 2.06 -15.60
N ALA A 343 -11.27 1.62 -15.17
CA ALA A 343 -11.99 2.25 -14.07
C ALA A 343 -11.67 1.57 -12.72
N LEU A 344 -12.05 2.21 -11.61
CA LEU A 344 -11.92 1.61 -10.29
C LEU A 344 -13.12 0.70 -10.01
N TRP A 345 -12.84 -0.54 -9.64
CA TRP A 345 -13.83 -1.51 -9.20
C TRP A 345 -13.60 -1.86 -7.74
N HIS A 346 -14.68 -2.21 -7.04
CA HIS A 346 -14.61 -2.64 -5.66
C HIS A 346 -15.52 -3.82 -5.34
N LEU A 347 -15.16 -4.59 -4.30
CA LEU A 347 -16.01 -5.60 -3.68
C LEU A 347 -15.79 -5.55 -2.16
N TRP A 348 -16.75 -6.05 -1.39
CA TRP A 348 -16.72 -5.97 0.06
C TRP A 348 -17.39 -7.17 0.72
N GLN A 349 -17.07 -7.38 2.00
CA GLN A 349 -17.79 -8.33 2.85
C GLN A 349 -19.24 -7.86 3.02
N THR A 350 -20.21 -8.76 2.97
CA THR A 350 -21.64 -8.43 3.14
C THR A 350 -22.04 -8.24 4.62
N THR A 351 -21.30 -8.82 5.55
CA THR A 351 -21.54 -8.78 7.00
C THR A 351 -20.24 -8.64 7.78
N SER A 352 -20.30 -8.12 9.01
CA SER A 352 -19.14 -8.01 9.92
C SER A 352 -18.80 -9.37 10.54
N SER A 353 -18.40 -10.33 9.70
CA SER A 353 -18.00 -11.67 10.09
C SER A 353 -16.76 -12.12 9.30
N THR A 354 -15.86 -12.85 9.96
CA THR A 354 -14.69 -13.44 9.29
C THR A 354 -15.04 -14.49 8.23
N THR A 355 -16.25 -15.06 8.32
CA THR A 355 -16.83 -16.00 7.35
C THR A 355 -17.87 -15.35 6.44
N SER A 356 -17.94 -14.01 6.42
CA SER A 356 -18.87 -13.27 5.57
C SER A 356 -18.73 -13.70 4.11
N SER A 357 -19.86 -13.77 3.40
CA SER A 357 -19.83 -13.75 1.94
C SER A 357 -19.33 -12.40 1.44
N TRP A 358 -18.94 -12.37 0.17
CA TRP A 358 -18.46 -11.19 -0.52
C TRP A 358 -19.41 -10.81 -1.64
N THR A 359 -19.48 -9.52 -1.96
CA THR A 359 -20.15 -9.06 -3.18
C THR A 359 -19.35 -9.44 -4.43
N THR A 360 -19.98 -9.34 -5.59
CA THR A 360 -19.26 -9.29 -6.88
C THR A 360 -18.70 -7.89 -7.11
N TRP A 361 -17.80 -7.76 -8.09
CA TRP A 361 -17.27 -6.47 -8.50
C TRP A 361 -18.37 -5.46 -8.87
N ALA A 362 -18.32 -4.29 -8.25
CA ALA A 362 -19.10 -3.13 -8.61
C ALA A 362 -18.18 -2.00 -9.11
N LEU A 363 -18.68 -1.17 -10.01
CA LEU A 363 -17.93 -0.09 -10.65
C LEU A 363 -18.09 1.22 -9.88
N ILE A 364 -16.96 1.88 -9.55
CA ILE A 364 -16.91 3.27 -9.10
C ILE A 364 -16.58 4.15 -10.31
N GLY A 365 -17.60 4.37 -11.14
CA GLY A 365 -17.46 5.01 -12.45
C GLY A 365 -17.26 6.53 -12.39
N GLY A 366 -16.91 7.13 -13.54
CA GLY A 366 -16.80 8.58 -13.74
C GLY A 366 -15.46 9.02 -14.32
N ILE A 367 -14.37 8.30 -14.03
CA ILE A 367 -13.04 8.50 -14.62
C ILE A 367 -12.38 7.16 -14.90
N THR A 368 -11.31 7.18 -15.69
CA THR A 368 -10.32 6.10 -15.77
C THR A 368 -9.06 6.49 -15.02
N LEU A 369 -8.28 5.50 -14.59
CA LEU A 369 -7.06 5.68 -13.81
C LEU A 369 -5.82 5.21 -14.56
N ILE A 370 -4.68 5.80 -14.23
CA ILE A 370 -3.35 5.42 -14.72
C ILE A 370 -2.45 5.03 -13.55
N ASP A 371 -1.51 4.11 -13.79
CA ASP A 371 -0.47 3.79 -12.82
C ASP A 371 0.62 4.87 -12.89
N ALA A 372 0.52 5.83 -11.98
CA ALA A 372 1.49 6.90 -11.80
C ALA A 372 2.67 6.51 -10.89
N SER A 373 2.81 5.24 -10.48
CA SER A 373 3.92 4.82 -9.61
C SER A 373 5.28 5.20 -10.20
N VAL A 374 6.13 5.82 -9.38
CA VAL A 374 7.47 6.26 -9.81
C VAL A 374 8.40 5.09 -10.06
N ILE A 375 8.39 4.12 -9.14
CA ILE A 375 9.13 2.87 -9.23
C ILE A 375 8.11 1.79 -9.63
N LYS A 376 8.36 1.11 -10.75
CA LYS A 376 7.48 0.10 -11.34
C LYS A 376 8.27 -0.94 -12.11
#